data_AF-A0A8T1Q3N1-F1
#
_entry.id   AF-A0A8T1Q3N1-F1
#
_cell.length_a   1.000
_cell.length_b   1.000
_cell.length_c   1.000
_cell.angle_alpha   90.00
_cell.angle_beta   90.00
_cell.angle_gamma   90.00
#
_symmetry.space_group_name_H-M   'P 1'
#
loop_
_entity.id
_entity.type
_entity.pdbx_description
1 polymer ?
#
loop_
_entity_poly.entity_id
_entity_poly.type
_entity_poly.pdbx_seq_one_letter_code
_entity_poly.pdbx_strand_id
1 'polypeptide(L)'
;MESVASNTPSSSDNHHPPLRFRPIHQPIADRILRALSHHLSLLHREDSNFFVLGATGNVYTVTLSVTPSCSCPDHTTPCKHILFIFIRVLGVSLDDTCLQRRTLRPCQLNHLLSTPTSPEVIAGAKVRERFHELFFKARQSASQPIVDIKNDTNCPVCLSEMGKGERVVTCATCQNPIHEECLLKWKRSRGRRSASCVICRARWRDGTEQEKYLNLAAYVGEDNPTVEDGGILCSS
;
A
#
# COMPACT_ATOMS: atom_id res chain seq x y z
N MET A 1 72.00 -6.16 7.36
CA MET A 1 71.99 -5.12 6.30
C MET A 1 71.49 -5.83 5.05
N GLU A 2 70.17 -6.03 4.95
CA GLU A 2 69.16 -5.15 4.31
C GLU A 2 68.91 -5.64 2.87
N SER A 3 67.89 -6.47 2.66
CA SER A 3 66.50 -6.12 2.29
C SER A 3 66.30 -6.05 0.77
N VAL A 4 65.74 -7.12 0.21
CA VAL A 4 65.28 -7.24 -1.18
C VAL A 4 63.91 -6.56 -1.30
N ALA A 5 63.82 -5.51 -2.12
CA ALA A 5 62.56 -4.82 -2.39
C ALA A 5 61.94 -5.32 -3.71
N SER A 6 60.81 -6.01 -3.60
CA SER A 6 59.88 -6.29 -4.68
C SER A 6 59.06 -5.05 -5.01
N ASN A 7 58.78 -4.77 -6.28
CA ASN A 7 57.69 -3.88 -6.69
C ASN A 7 57.11 -4.30 -8.04
N THR A 8 55.97 -4.98 -7.97
CA THR A 8 55.03 -5.28 -9.07
C THR A 8 54.03 -4.11 -9.19
N PRO A 9 53.62 -3.68 -10.40
CA PRO A 9 52.62 -2.64 -10.55
C PRO A 9 51.21 -3.24 -10.41
N SER A 10 50.51 -2.85 -9.34
CA SER A 10 49.09 -3.17 -9.10
C SER A 10 48.19 -2.31 -9.97
N SER A 11 47.49 -2.96 -10.91
CA SER A 11 46.43 -2.36 -11.72
C SER A 11 45.25 -1.94 -10.83
N SER A 12 44.84 -0.69 -10.98
CA SER A 12 43.74 -0.06 -10.26
C SER A 12 42.39 -0.68 -10.64
N ASP A 13 41.84 -1.46 -9.72
CA ASP A 13 40.48 -2.00 -9.75
C ASP A 13 39.47 -0.88 -9.48
N ASN A 14 38.83 -0.37 -10.54
CA ASN A 14 37.73 0.57 -10.42
C ASN A 14 36.47 -0.19 -9.94
N HIS A 15 36.30 -0.26 -8.62
CA HIS A 15 35.06 -0.68 -7.98
C HIS A 15 33.95 0.34 -8.25
N HIS A 16 33.25 0.17 -9.37
CA HIS A 16 31.96 0.82 -9.58
C HIS A 16 30.89 0.13 -8.69
N PRO A 17 30.16 0.88 -7.84
CA PRO A 17 29.05 0.32 -7.08
C PRO A 17 27.96 -0.19 -8.05
N PRO A 18 27.28 -1.31 -7.75
CA PRO A 18 26.22 -1.80 -8.61
C PRO A 18 25.13 -0.74 -8.68
N LEU A 19 24.89 -0.26 -9.90
CA LEU A 19 23.77 0.59 -10.23
C LEU A 19 22.51 -0.06 -9.66
N ARG A 20 21.85 0.66 -8.74
CA ARG A 20 20.57 0.30 -8.16
C ARG A 20 19.66 -0.22 -9.26
N PHE A 21 19.27 -1.49 -9.14
CA PHE A 21 18.30 -2.16 -9.99
C PHE A 21 17.12 -1.20 -10.22
N ARG A 22 17.07 -0.59 -11.42
CA ARG A 22 15.82 -0.04 -11.93
C ARG A 22 14.87 -1.23 -12.02
N PRO A 23 13.62 -1.15 -11.52
CA PRO A 23 12.67 -2.23 -11.71
C PRO A 23 12.55 -2.47 -13.22
N ILE A 24 13.12 -3.58 -13.68
CA ILE A 24 12.90 -4.10 -15.02
C ILE A 24 11.39 -4.22 -15.12
N HIS A 25 10.81 -3.56 -16.11
CA HIS A 25 9.36 -3.56 -16.36
C HIS A 25 8.89 -5.02 -16.33
N GLN A 26 8.25 -5.45 -15.24
CA GLN A 26 7.81 -6.84 -15.13
C GLN A 26 6.78 -7.08 -16.24
N PRO A 27 6.98 -8.10 -17.10
CA PRO A 27 6.04 -8.46 -18.15
C PRO A 27 4.62 -8.59 -17.58
N ILE A 28 3.61 -8.24 -18.39
CA ILE A 28 2.21 -8.35 -17.96
C ILE A 28 1.84 -9.78 -17.54
N ALA A 29 2.45 -10.78 -18.19
CA ALA A 29 2.30 -12.20 -17.86
C ALA A 29 2.70 -12.52 -16.41
N ASP A 30 3.85 -12.02 -15.93
CA ASP A 30 4.29 -12.23 -14.54
C ASP A 30 3.31 -11.64 -13.53
N ARG A 31 2.67 -10.52 -13.90
CA ARG A 31 1.68 -9.86 -13.04
C ARG A 31 0.38 -10.63 -12.99
N ILE A 32 -0.04 -11.19 -14.12
CA ILE A 32 -1.18 -12.11 -14.20
C ILE A 32 -0.89 -13.34 -13.35
N LEU A 33 0.29 -13.95 -13.49
CA LEU A 33 0.70 -15.09 -12.67
C LEU A 33 0.67 -14.76 -11.17
N ARG A 34 1.15 -13.58 -10.76
CA ARG A 34 1.08 -13.12 -9.36
C ARG A 34 -0.36 -12.89 -8.89
N ALA A 35 -1.25 -12.41 -9.74
CA ALA A 35 -2.66 -12.21 -9.42
C ALA A 35 -3.40 -13.56 -9.21
N LEU A 36 -2.97 -14.60 -9.92
CA LEU A 36 -3.53 -15.95 -9.81
C LEU A 36 -2.94 -16.75 -8.64
N SER A 37 -1.62 -16.68 -8.44
CA SER A 37 -0.88 -17.53 -7.49
C SER A 37 -0.81 -16.98 -6.07
N HIS A 38 -0.78 -15.65 -5.91
CA HIS A 38 -0.67 -15.08 -4.56
C HIS A 38 -2.01 -15.23 -3.82
N HIS A 39 -1.92 -15.42 -2.51
CA HIS A 39 -3.08 -15.40 -1.62
C HIS A 39 -3.62 -13.95 -1.54
N LEU A 40 -4.63 -13.68 -2.38
CA LEU A 40 -5.35 -12.42 -2.46
C LEU A 40 -6.83 -12.72 -2.27
N SER A 41 -7.51 -11.89 -1.49
CA SER A 41 -8.94 -12.04 -1.23
C SER A 41 -9.64 -10.69 -1.22
N LEU A 42 -10.91 -10.67 -1.59
CA LEU A 42 -11.76 -9.51 -1.54
C LEU A 42 -12.44 -9.41 -0.17
N LEU A 43 -12.28 -8.27 0.48
CA LEU A 43 -12.91 -7.99 1.79
C LEU A 43 -14.30 -7.39 1.61
N HIS A 44 -14.39 -6.39 0.73
CA HIS A 44 -15.60 -5.63 0.52
C HIS A 44 -15.61 -5.00 -0.88
N ARG A 45 -16.82 -4.79 -1.41
CA ARG A 45 -17.07 -4.06 -2.64
C ARG A 45 -18.10 -2.98 -2.36
N GLU A 46 -17.75 -1.75 -2.70
CA GLU A 46 -18.59 -0.55 -2.58
C GLU A 46 -18.61 0.13 -3.96
N ASP A 47 -19.64 -0.17 -4.76
CA ASP A 47 -19.80 0.28 -6.15
C ASP A 47 -18.58 0.02 -7.05
N SER A 48 -17.71 1.03 -7.16
CA SER A 48 -16.48 1.04 -7.96
C SER A 48 -15.21 0.80 -7.16
N ASN A 49 -15.30 0.75 -5.82
CA ASN A 49 -14.19 0.51 -4.91
C ASN A 49 -14.18 -0.95 -4.44
N PHE A 50 -13.01 -1.57 -4.56
CA PHE A 50 -12.76 -2.95 -4.16
C PHE A 50 -11.65 -2.96 -3.12
N PHE A 51 -11.94 -3.53 -1.96
CA PHE A 51 -10.98 -3.63 -0.86
C PHE A 51 -10.34 -5.02 -0.89
N VAL A 52 -9.06 -5.06 -1.25
CA VAL A 52 -8.30 -6.30 -1.49
C VAL A 52 -7.32 -6.53 -0.35
N LEU A 53 -7.36 -7.72 0.22
CA LEU A 53 -6.34 -8.20 1.15
C LEU A 53 -5.16 -8.75 0.36
N GLY A 54 -3.97 -8.20 0.60
CA GLY A 54 -2.72 -8.68 0.04
C GLY A 54 -2.15 -9.87 0.80
N ALA A 55 -1.20 -10.58 0.19
CA ALA A 55 -0.51 -11.73 0.79
C ALA A 55 0.23 -11.42 2.11
N THR A 56 0.59 -10.16 2.37
CA THR A 56 1.19 -9.71 3.64
C THR A 56 0.17 -9.26 4.68
N GLY A 57 -1.13 -9.47 4.42
CA GLY A 57 -2.24 -9.00 5.24
C GLY A 57 -2.53 -7.50 5.13
N ASN A 58 -1.81 -6.75 4.30
CA ASN A 58 -2.13 -5.34 4.04
C ASN A 58 -3.39 -5.21 3.19
N VAL A 59 -4.25 -4.27 3.52
CA VAL A 59 -5.43 -3.93 2.73
C VAL A 59 -5.09 -2.86 1.71
N TYR A 60 -5.44 -3.12 0.45
CA TYR A 60 -5.30 -2.20 -0.67
C TYR A 60 -6.67 -1.90 -1.28
N THR A 61 -6.97 -0.62 -1.48
CA THR A 61 -8.12 -0.19 -2.26
C THR A 61 -7.77 -0.16 -3.75
N VAL A 62 -8.61 -0.80 -4.57
CA VAL A 62 -8.63 -0.73 -6.02
C VAL A 62 -9.89 0.02 -6.44
N THR A 63 -9.75 1.07 -7.24
CA THR A 63 -10.89 1.84 -7.76
C THR A 63 -10.98 1.62 -9.26
N LEU A 64 -12.09 1.02 -9.70
CA LEU A 64 -12.38 0.83 -11.11
C LEU A 64 -12.99 2.11 -11.69
N SER A 65 -12.29 2.68 -12.65
CA SER A 65 -12.75 3.80 -13.46
C SER A 65 -12.23 3.62 -14.88
N VAL A 66 -12.40 4.63 -15.75
CA VAL A 66 -11.78 4.64 -17.08
C VAL A 66 -10.26 4.40 -16.99
N THR A 67 -9.63 4.88 -15.91
CA THR A 67 -8.23 4.59 -15.55
C THR A 67 -8.20 3.87 -14.19
N PRO A 68 -8.19 2.53 -14.17
CA PRO A 68 -8.14 1.76 -12.93
C PRO A 68 -6.94 2.16 -12.08
N SER A 69 -7.15 2.33 -10.77
CA SER A 69 -6.10 2.73 -9.84
C SER A 69 -6.05 1.80 -8.64
N CYS A 70 -4.87 1.68 -8.03
CA CYS A 70 -4.66 0.90 -6.82
C CYS A 70 -3.74 1.66 -5.86
N SER A 71 -4.04 1.57 -4.57
CA SER A 71 -3.25 2.19 -3.48
C SER A 71 -1.95 1.44 -3.15
N CYS A 72 -1.68 0.32 -3.81
CA CYS A 72 -0.49 -0.49 -3.57
C CYS A 72 0.81 0.23 -4.00
N PRO A 73 1.98 -0.19 -3.48
CA PRO A 73 3.26 0.44 -3.84
C PRO A 73 3.73 0.17 -5.27
N ASP A 74 3.02 -0.67 -6.05
CA ASP A 74 3.31 -0.87 -7.47
C ASP A 74 2.78 0.32 -8.30
N HIS A 75 3.71 1.13 -8.81
CA HIS A 75 3.40 2.29 -9.65
C HIS A 75 2.98 1.94 -11.09
N THR A 76 2.99 0.66 -11.45
CA THR A 76 2.70 0.23 -12.81
C THR A 76 1.27 -0.30 -12.95
N THR A 77 0.49 0.32 -13.83
CA THR A 77 -0.90 -0.07 -14.11
C THR A 77 -0.99 -0.95 -15.37
N PRO A 78 -1.75 -2.06 -15.35
CA PRO A 78 -2.40 -2.65 -14.17
C PRO A 78 -1.39 -3.40 -13.28
N CYS A 79 -1.54 -3.23 -11.96
CA CYS A 79 -0.81 -4.00 -10.96
C CYS A 79 -1.50 -5.35 -10.73
N LYS A 80 -0.84 -6.27 -10.01
CA LYS A 80 -1.43 -7.58 -9.67
C LYS A 80 -2.81 -7.49 -8.98
N HIS A 81 -3.06 -6.47 -8.16
CA HIS A 81 -4.36 -6.31 -7.49
C HIS A 81 -5.49 -5.91 -8.45
N ILE A 82 -5.20 -5.08 -9.46
CA ILE A 82 -6.18 -4.72 -10.51
C ILE A 82 -6.48 -5.97 -11.35
N LEU A 83 -5.44 -6.72 -11.72
CA LEU A 83 -5.58 -7.99 -12.45
C LEU A 83 -6.36 -9.04 -11.65
N PHE A 84 -6.13 -9.10 -10.33
CA PHE A 84 -6.90 -9.96 -9.42
C PHE A 84 -8.40 -9.60 -9.46
N ILE A 85 -8.75 -8.30 -9.44
CA ILE A 85 -10.15 -7.88 -9.58
C ILE A 85 -10.71 -8.31 -10.94
N PHE A 86 -10.00 -8.05 -12.04
CA PHE A 86 -10.50 -8.42 -13.37
C PHE A 86 -10.70 -9.93 -13.51
N ILE A 87 -9.68 -10.72 -13.19
CA ILE A 87 -9.68 -12.15 -13.50
C ILE A 87 -10.48 -12.93 -12.46
N ARG A 88 -10.16 -12.76 -11.17
CA ARG A 88 -10.69 -13.62 -10.10
C ARG A 88 -11.99 -13.09 -9.51
N VAL A 89 -12.16 -11.77 -9.40
CA VAL A 89 -13.37 -11.18 -8.83
C VAL A 89 -14.48 -11.02 -9.86
N LEU A 90 -14.15 -10.55 -11.07
CA LEU A 90 -15.12 -10.23 -12.13
C LEU A 90 -15.13 -11.27 -13.27
N GLY A 91 -14.27 -12.29 -13.24
CA GLY A 91 -14.31 -13.40 -14.20
C GLY A 91 -13.87 -13.04 -15.63
N VAL A 92 -13.07 -11.98 -15.81
CA VAL A 92 -12.52 -11.62 -17.12
C VAL A 92 -11.56 -12.71 -17.59
N SER A 93 -11.73 -13.15 -18.84
CA SER A 93 -10.86 -14.17 -19.45
C SER A 93 -9.41 -13.69 -19.56
N LEU A 94 -8.46 -14.61 -19.40
CA LEU A 94 -7.02 -14.36 -19.55
C LEU A 94 -6.63 -13.89 -20.96
N ASP A 95 -7.45 -14.23 -21.96
CA ASP A 95 -7.24 -13.84 -23.36
C ASP A 95 -7.77 -12.43 -23.67
N ASP A 96 -8.47 -11.79 -22.73
CA ASP A 96 -9.03 -10.46 -22.97
C ASP A 96 -7.93 -9.39 -22.97
N THR A 97 -7.86 -8.65 -24.08
CA THR A 97 -6.93 -7.54 -24.27
C THR A 97 -7.04 -6.45 -23.21
N CYS A 98 -8.17 -6.33 -22.50
CA CYS A 98 -8.34 -5.32 -21.47
C CYS A 98 -7.40 -5.50 -20.27
N LEU A 99 -6.93 -6.73 -20.01
CA LEU A 99 -5.94 -7.01 -18.97
C LEU A 99 -4.59 -6.33 -19.25
N GLN A 100 -4.31 -6.00 -20.51
CA GLN A 100 -3.06 -5.37 -20.94
C GLN A 100 -3.21 -3.84 -21.05
N ARG A 101 -4.44 -3.32 -21.07
CA ARG A 101 -4.72 -1.90 -21.25
C ARG A 101 -4.62 -1.15 -19.92
N ARG A 102 -4.09 0.07 -20.00
CA ARG A 102 -4.10 1.01 -18.86
C ARG A 102 -5.45 1.69 -18.67
N THR A 103 -6.29 1.65 -19.70
CA THR A 103 -7.59 2.31 -19.74
C THR A 103 -8.68 1.34 -20.18
N LEU A 104 -9.86 1.52 -19.62
CA LEU A 104 -11.07 0.80 -19.96
C LEU A 104 -11.97 1.67 -20.84
N ARG A 105 -12.69 1.04 -21.77
CA ARG A 105 -13.75 1.73 -22.51
C ARG A 105 -14.95 1.96 -21.56
N PRO A 106 -15.68 3.08 -21.65
CA PRO A 106 -16.82 3.35 -20.76
C PRO A 106 -17.88 2.23 -20.73
N CYS A 107 -18.22 1.65 -21.89
CA CYS A 107 -19.14 0.51 -21.98
C CYS A 107 -18.61 -0.72 -21.24
N GLN A 108 -17.31 -1.00 -21.36
CA GLN A 108 -16.65 -2.10 -20.67
C GLN A 108 -16.58 -1.86 -19.17
N LEU A 109 -16.26 -0.64 -18.74
CA LEU A 109 -16.28 -0.27 -17.32
C LEU A 109 -17.67 -0.51 -16.71
N ASN A 110 -18.72 -0.02 -17.36
CA ASN A 110 -20.09 -0.23 -16.87
C ASN A 110 -20.44 -1.71 -16.81
N HIS A 111 -20.03 -2.50 -17.81
CA HIS A 111 -20.25 -3.94 -17.79
C HIS A 111 -19.53 -4.61 -16.60
N LEU A 112 -18.26 -4.27 -16.36
CA LEU A 112 -17.48 -4.77 -15.23
C LEU A 112 -18.09 -4.37 -13.88
N LEU A 113 -18.57 -3.13 -13.75
CA LEU A 113 -19.23 -2.66 -12.53
C LEU A 113 -20.60 -3.30 -12.29
N SER A 114 -21.30 -3.75 -13.34
CA SER A 114 -22.54 -4.53 -13.22
C SER A 114 -22.32 -6.02 -13.00
N THR A 115 -21.09 -6.52 -13.21
CA THR A 115 -20.77 -7.94 -13.07
C THR A 115 -20.79 -8.33 -11.58
N PRO A 116 -21.45 -9.44 -11.19
CA PRO A 116 -21.47 -9.89 -9.80
C PRO A 116 -20.07 -10.35 -9.36
N THR A 117 -19.81 -10.25 -8.07
CA THR A 117 -18.55 -10.67 -7.45
C THR A 117 -18.52 -12.20 -7.35
N SER A 118 -17.43 -12.84 -7.79
CA SER A 118 -17.22 -14.27 -7.51
C SER A 118 -17.14 -14.55 -5.99
N PRO A 119 -17.86 -15.56 -5.47
CA PRO A 119 -17.86 -15.87 -4.03
C PRO A 119 -16.56 -16.53 -3.56
N GLU A 120 -15.84 -17.25 -4.44
CA GLU A 120 -14.64 -18.03 -4.10
C GLU A 120 -13.46 -17.18 -3.63
N VAL A 121 -13.48 -15.90 -3.97
CA VAL A 121 -12.38 -14.97 -3.71
C VAL A 121 -12.68 -14.05 -2.53
N ILE A 122 -13.87 -14.16 -1.94
CA ILE A 122 -14.28 -13.38 -0.79
C ILE A 122 -13.56 -13.93 0.46
N ALA A 123 -12.95 -13.03 1.24
CA ALA A 123 -12.29 -13.41 2.48
C ALA A 123 -13.26 -13.99 3.51
N GLY A 124 -12.75 -14.79 4.45
CA GLY A 124 -13.55 -15.34 5.56
C GLY A 124 -14.30 -14.26 6.34
N ALA A 125 -15.48 -14.63 6.87
CA ALA A 125 -16.39 -13.71 7.55
C ALA A 125 -15.73 -12.93 8.68
N LYS A 126 -14.92 -13.61 9.51
CA LYS A 126 -14.16 -13.00 10.63
C LYS A 126 -13.26 -11.85 10.18
N VAL A 127 -12.47 -12.05 9.12
CA VAL A 127 -11.54 -11.03 8.61
C VAL A 127 -12.31 -9.83 8.06
N ARG A 128 -13.45 -10.09 7.39
CA ARG A 128 -14.32 -9.04 6.85
C ARG A 128 -14.96 -8.22 7.96
N GLU A 129 -15.50 -8.86 9.00
CA GLU A 129 -16.05 -8.16 10.17
C GLU A 129 -15.00 -7.25 10.81
N ARG A 130 -13.77 -7.76 11.03
CA ARG A 130 -12.67 -6.94 11.54
C ARG A 130 -12.28 -5.80 10.61
N PHE A 131 -12.27 -6.04 9.30
CA PHE A 131 -12.09 -4.98 8.32
C PHE A 131 -13.16 -3.89 8.48
N HIS A 132 -14.43 -4.25 8.54
CA HIS A 132 -15.53 -3.29 8.72
C HIS A 132 -15.40 -2.50 10.03
N GLU A 133 -15.13 -3.17 11.15
CA GLU A 133 -14.92 -2.51 12.43
C GLU A 133 -13.79 -1.48 12.37
N LEU A 134 -12.62 -1.87 11.87
CA LEU A 134 -11.44 -1.00 11.86
C LEU A 134 -11.55 0.10 10.81
N PHE A 135 -12.05 -0.22 9.61
CA PHE A 135 -12.15 0.73 8.51
C PHE A 135 -13.22 1.80 8.77
N PHE A 136 -14.39 1.43 9.27
CA PHE A 136 -15.44 2.40 9.60
C PHE A 136 -15.12 3.19 10.86
N LYS A 137 -14.51 2.58 11.89
CA LYS A 137 -13.96 3.34 13.03
C LYS A 137 -12.92 4.35 12.54
N ALA A 138 -11.99 3.93 11.67
CA ALA A 138 -10.99 4.83 11.08
C ALA A 138 -11.64 5.98 10.30
N ARG A 139 -12.73 5.76 9.56
CA ARG A 139 -13.48 6.84 8.88
C ARG A 139 -14.17 7.77 9.87
N GLN A 140 -14.75 7.24 10.96
CA GLN A 140 -15.37 8.05 12.03
C GLN A 140 -14.34 8.86 12.84
N SER A 141 -13.14 8.33 13.05
CA SER A 141 -12.02 9.06 13.64
C SER A 141 -11.22 9.91 12.64
N ALA A 142 -11.29 9.63 11.33
CA ALA A 142 -10.76 10.52 10.30
C ALA A 142 -11.68 11.73 10.10
N SER A 143 -12.96 11.63 10.48
CA SER A 143 -13.80 12.80 10.68
C SER A 143 -13.38 13.64 11.88
N GLN A 144 -12.65 13.13 12.90
CA GLN A 144 -12.04 13.93 13.99
C GLN A 144 -10.89 13.22 14.72
N PRO A 145 -9.76 13.93 14.83
CA PRO A 145 -9.48 14.56 16.11
C PRO A 145 -9.68 16.06 15.93
N ILE A 146 -10.77 16.62 16.47
CA ILE A 146 -10.64 17.95 17.05
C ILE A 146 -9.62 17.74 18.17
N VAL A 147 -8.36 17.99 17.86
CA VAL A 147 -7.42 18.37 18.89
C VAL A 147 -8.07 19.62 19.47
N ASP A 148 -8.49 19.58 20.74
CA ASP A 148 -8.89 20.79 21.46
C ASP A 148 -7.62 21.66 21.58
N ILE A 149 -7.31 22.37 20.50
CA ILE A 149 -6.30 23.41 20.49
C ILE A 149 -6.84 24.47 21.45
N LYS A 150 -6.22 24.60 22.61
CA LYS A 150 -6.42 25.77 23.46
C LYS A 150 -6.22 27.00 22.57
N ASN A 151 -7.16 27.95 22.62
CA ASN A 151 -7.35 29.11 21.74
C ASN A 151 -6.17 30.12 21.64
N ASP A 152 -4.92 29.69 21.70
CA ASP A 152 -3.74 30.56 21.72
C ASP A 152 -2.49 29.93 21.07
N THR A 153 -2.66 28.89 20.24
CA THR A 153 -1.52 28.20 19.62
C THR A 153 -1.32 28.68 18.18
N ASN A 154 -0.28 29.48 17.95
CA ASN A 154 0.08 29.97 16.61
C ASN A 154 0.96 28.97 15.86
N CYS A 155 0.75 28.87 14.55
CA CYS A 155 1.56 28.02 13.70
C CYS A 155 2.98 28.58 13.57
N PRO A 156 4.03 27.83 13.95
CA PRO A 156 5.40 28.37 13.92
C PRO A 156 5.97 28.57 12.51
N VAL A 157 5.22 28.18 11.48
CA VAL A 157 5.62 28.33 10.08
C VAL A 157 4.99 29.56 9.44
N CYS A 158 3.68 29.78 9.62
CA CYS A 158 2.96 30.91 9.03
C CYS A 158 2.58 32.00 10.04
N LEU A 159 2.83 31.77 11.33
CA LEU A 159 2.50 32.66 12.44
C LEU A 159 1.01 33.00 12.58
N SER A 160 0.14 32.23 11.92
CA SER A 160 -1.32 32.38 12.01
C SER A 160 -1.88 31.55 13.17
N GLU A 161 -2.94 32.07 13.80
CA GLU A 161 -3.73 31.37 14.80
C GLU A 161 -4.30 30.07 14.22
N MET A 162 -4.22 28.96 14.98
CA MET A 162 -4.81 27.69 14.58
C MET A 162 -6.26 27.62 15.07
N GLY A 163 -7.21 27.61 14.13
CA GLY A 163 -8.64 27.56 14.42
C GLY A 163 -9.18 26.15 14.66
N LYS A 164 -10.32 26.07 15.37
CA LYS A 164 -11.10 24.82 15.47
C LYS A 164 -11.56 24.39 14.07
N GLY A 165 -11.06 23.26 13.59
CA GLY A 165 -11.39 22.68 12.28
C GLY A 165 -10.25 22.71 11.26
N GLU A 166 -9.11 23.32 11.58
CA GLU A 166 -7.93 23.30 10.72
C GLU A 166 -7.13 22.01 10.89
N ARG A 167 -6.59 21.47 9.78
CA ARG A 167 -5.79 20.23 9.79
C ARG A 167 -4.41 20.52 10.38
N VAL A 168 -4.18 20.06 11.59
CA VAL A 168 -2.92 20.22 12.32
C VAL A 168 -2.20 18.89 12.54
N VAL A 169 -0.88 18.96 12.57
CA VAL A 169 0.02 17.84 12.87
C VAL A 169 0.94 18.25 14.02
N THR A 170 1.15 17.36 14.98
CA THR A 170 1.99 17.62 16.15
C THR A 170 3.32 16.88 16.06
N CYS A 171 4.39 17.51 16.51
CA CYS A 171 5.68 16.84 16.59
C CYS A 171 5.66 15.77 17.69
N ALA A 172 6.09 14.54 17.39
CA ALA A 172 6.16 13.47 18.39
C ALA A 172 7.08 13.77 19.59
N THR A 173 8.03 14.70 19.45
CA THR A 173 8.98 15.07 20.50
C THR A 173 8.54 16.29 21.30
N CYS A 174 8.29 17.42 20.63
CA CYS A 174 7.98 18.67 21.32
C CYS A 174 6.47 18.98 21.38
N GLN A 175 5.62 18.12 20.80
CA GLN A 175 4.16 18.22 20.75
C GLN A 175 3.59 19.52 20.18
N ASN A 176 4.44 20.42 19.68
CA ASN A 176 4.01 21.67 19.09
C ASN A 176 3.20 21.39 17.81
N PRO A 177 1.99 21.95 17.69
CA PRO A 177 1.18 21.79 16.50
C PRO A 177 1.75 22.64 15.35
N ILE A 178 1.48 22.23 14.12
CA ILE A 178 1.79 22.93 12.88
C ILE A 178 0.65 22.62 11.92
N HIS A 179 0.22 23.57 11.09
CA HIS A 179 -0.70 23.23 9.99
C HIS A 179 -0.10 22.15 9.08
N GLU A 180 -0.91 21.20 8.65
CA GLU A 180 -0.44 20.12 7.78
C GLU A 180 0.13 20.67 6.46
N GLU A 181 -0.52 21.69 5.89
CA GLU A 181 -0.02 22.36 4.68
C GLU A 181 1.32 23.08 4.90
N CYS A 182 1.52 23.66 6.08
CA CYS A 182 2.77 24.31 6.47
C CYS A 182 3.88 23.26 6.63
N LEU A 183 3.57 22.11 7.25
CA LEU A 183 4.52 21.00 7.30
C LEU A 183 4.85 20.49 5.89
N LEU A 184 3.87 20.34 5.01
CA LEU A 184 4.12 19.88 3.63
C LEU A 184 5.02 20.85 2.85
N LYS A 185 4.81 22.16 2.96
CA LYS A 185 5.70 23.18 2.40
C LYS A 185 7.12 23.06 2.98
N TRP A 186 7.22 22.86 4.29
CA TRP A 186 8.50 22.63 4.98
C TRP A 186 9.21 21.34 4.53
N LYS A 187 8.48 20.24 4.31
CA LYS A 187 9.06 19.00 3.77
C LYS A 187 9.63 19.23 2.37
N ARG A 188 8.90 19.94 1.51
CA ARG A 188 9.34 20.23 0.13
C ARG A 188 10.61 21.09 0.09
N SER A 189 10.77 22.08 0.98
CA SER A 189 11.97 22.92 1.01
C SER A 189 13.25 22.17 1.41
N ARG A 190 13.13 21.01 2.07
CA ARG A 190 14.26 20.18 2.49
C ARG A 190 14.74 19.19 1.43
N GLY A 191 14.08 19.13 0.27
CA GLY A 191 14.44 18.25 -0.85
C GLY A 191 14.36 16.77 -0.49
N ARG A 192 15.42 16.00 -0.76
CA ARG A 192 15.49 14.55 -0.45
C ARG A 192 15.83 14.22 1.01
N ARG A 193 16.04 15.21 1.88
CA ARG A 193 16.41 14.96 3.29
C ARG A 193 15.16 14.68 4.12
N SER A 194 15.28 13.80 5.11
CA SER A 194 14.20 13.54 6.06
C SER A 194 13.77 14.83 6.75
N ALA A 195 12.46 15.07 6.78
CA ALA A 195 11.91 16.26 7.40
C ALA A 195 12.25 16.31 8.89
N SER A 196 12.61 17.48 9.40
CA SER A 196 12.89 17.74 10.82
C SER A 196 11.93 18.78 11.37
N CYS A 197 11.56 18.69 12.64
CA CYS A 197 10.73 19.66 13.32
C CYS A 197 11.34 21.06 13.23
N VAL A 198 10.52 22.08 12.94
CA VAL A 198 10.96 23.48 12.89
C VAL A 198 11.38 24.00 14.27
N ILE A 199 10.79 23.45 15.32
CA ILE A 199 11.05 23.84 16.72
C ILE A 199 12.22 23.04 17.29
N CYS A 200 12.04 21.74 17.51
CA CYS A 200 13.01 20.92 18.23
C CYS A 200 14.03 20.18 17.33
N ARG A 201 13.93 20.34 16.00
CA ARG A 201 14.78 19.63 15.00
C ARG A 201 14.70 18.10 15.02
N ALA A 202 13.90 17.50 15.89
CA ALA A 202 13.63 16.08 15.90
C ALA A 202 13.12 15.62 14.52
N ARG A 203 13.51 14.43 14.10
CA ARG A 203 13.13 13.90 12.79
C ARG A 203 11.64 13.60 12.78
N TRP A 204 10.91 14.15 11.81
CA TRP A 204 9.54 13.72 11.53
C TRP A 204 9.60 12.29 11.03
N ARG A 205 8.96 11.38 11.76
CA ARG A 205 8.65 10.07 11.23
C ARG A 205 7.43 10.26 10.34
N ASP A 206 7.66 10.19 9.02
CA ASP A 206 6.58 9.73 8.15
C ASP A 206 6.26 8.33 8.67
N GLY A 207 4.98 8.07 8.99
CA GLY A 207 4.59 6.75 9.45
C GLY A 207 5.21 5.70 8.52
N THR A 208 5.74 4.62 9.09
CA THR A 208 6.39 3.58 8.27
C THR A 208 5.44 3.14 7.15
N GLU A 209 5.93 2.68 6.00
CA GLU A 209 5.00 2.23 4.94
C GLU A 209 4.02 1.15 5.43
N GLN A 210 4.36 0.42 6.49
CA GLN A 210 3.45 -0.48 7.21
C GLN A 210 2.33 0.23 8.00
N GLU A 211 2.56 1.42 8.55
CA GLU A 211 1.53 2.23 9.24
C GLU A 211 0.59 2.95 8.26
N LYS A 212 0.97 3.05 6.97
CA LYS A 212 0.13 3.66 5.94
C LYS A 212 -1.08 2.82 5.56
N TYR A 213 -1.00 1.50 5.74
CA TYR A 213 -2.03 0.56 5.32
C TYR A 213 -2.66 -0.13 6.53
N LEU A 214 -3.97 -0.38 6.47
CA LEU A 214 -4.62 -1.25 7.43
C LEU A 214 -4.08 -2.67 7.24
N ASN A 215 -3.46 -3.25 8.27
CA ASN A 215 -2.94 -4.61 8.24
C ASN A 215 -3.84 -5.54 9.05
N LEU A 216 -4.27 -6.64 8.42
CA LEU A 216 -5.13 -7.66 8.99
C LEU A 216 -4.42 -9.02 9.12
N ALA A 217 -3.09 -9.10 8.97
CA ALA A 217 -2.34 -10.37 8.95
C ALA A 217 -2.60 -11.22 10.21
N ALA A 218 -2.78 -10.57 11.37
CA ALA A 218 -3.07 -11.24 12.64
C ALA A 218 -4.40 -12.03 12.64
N TYR A 219 -5.30 -11.77 11.68
CA TYR A 219 -6.64 -12.36 11.64
C TYR A 219 -6.82 -13.35 10.49
N VAL A 220 -5.83 -13.54 9.62
CA VAL A 220 -5.93 -14.40 8.42
C VAL A 220 -5.75 -15.90 8.76
N GLY A 221 -5.40 -16.25 10.00
CA GLY A 221 -4.86 -17.56 10.39
C GLY A 221 -5.84 -18.68 10.74
N GLU A 222 -7.15 -18.60 10.48
CA GLU A 222 -8.11 -19.62 10.96
C GLU A 222 -8.97 -20.32 9.89
N ASP A 223 -8.70 -20.13 8.60
CA ASP A 223 -9.50 -20.75 7.52
C ASP A 223 -8.66 -21.71 6.66
N ASN A 224 -8.02 -22.69 7.30
CA ASN A 224 -7.52 -23.86 6.56
C ASN A 224 -8.40 -25.07 6.93
N PRO A 225 -9.34 -25.50 6.08
CA PRO A 225 -9.98 -26.79 6.28
C PRO A 225 -8.90 -27.85 6.10
N THR A 226 -8.57 -28.53 7.19
CA THR A 226 -7.84 -29.80 7.17
C THR A 226 -8.61 -30.74 6.26
N VAL A 227 -8.14 -30.92 5.02
CA VAL A 227 -8.57 -32.03 4.19
C VAL A 227 -8.00 -33.28 4.86
N GLU A 228 -8.89 -34.02 5.51
CA GLU A 228 -8.59 -35.32 6.09
C GLU A 228 -8.02 -36.22 5.00
N ASP A 229 -6.79 -36.67 5.23
CA ASP A 229 -6.13 -37.72 4.48
C ASP A 229 -6.92 -39.01 4.68
N GLY A 230 -7.83 -39.28 3.75
CA GLY A 230 -8.55 -40.54 3.63
C GLY A 230 -7.61 -41.65 3.17
N GLY A 231 -6.74 -42.09 4.08
CA GLY A 231 -5.93 -43.29 3.91
C GLY A 231 -6.81 -44.52 3.80
N ILE A 232 -7.09 -44.94 2.57
CA ILE A 232 -7.62 -46.28 2.27
C ILE A 232 -6.46 -47.26 2.40
N LEU A 233 -6.34 -47.85 3.59
CA LEU A 233 -5.55 -49.05 3.83
C LEU A 233 -6.22 -50.25 3.12
N CYS A 234 -5.45 -50.98 2.33
CA CYS A 234 -5.75 -52.35 1.93
C CYS A 234 -5.83 -53.27 3.15
N SER A 235 -6.82 -54.17 3.20
CA SER A 235 -6.74 -55.45 3.91
C SER A 235 -7.84 -56.42 3.48
N SER A 236 -7.41 -57.62 3.10
CA SER A 236 -8.11 -58.90 2.86
C SER A 236 -8.43 -59.24 1.40
#